data_AF-A0A2N9MYU4-F1
#
_entry.id   AF-A0A2N9MYU4-F1
#
_cell.length_a   1.000
_cell.length_b   1.000
_cell.length_c   1.000
_cell.angle_alpha   90.00
_cell.angle_beta   90.00
_cell.angle_gamma   90.00
#
_symmetry.space_group_name_H-M   'P 1'
#
loop_
_entity.id
_entity.type
_entity.pdbx_description
1 polymer ?
#
loop_
_entity_poly.entity_id
_entity_poly.type
_entity_poly.pdbx_seq_one_letter_code
_entity_poly.pdbx_strand_id
1 'polypeptide(L)'
;MLLPPLDNGKGFGTLVSLIVGAGKDRNIYVLDAANLGKFNPNTDDIYQLMSNALPGGAWSSPAWFNGNLYYGGVGDNLKAFAFTGGSFSLASHSSNQFPYPGTTPSISANGNTNGIVWTVENSDPAVLHAYDARNVATELYNSSQAAGGRDNFGAGNKFVVPTIANGKVYVGTTNGVGVFGLRPPTRRPPPRK
;
A
#
# COMPACT_ATOMS: atom_id res chain seq x y z
N MET A 1 6.51 0.75 -10.86
CA MET A 1 6.10 2.11 -10.44
C MET A 1 7.27 3.05 -10.63
N LEU A 2 7.08 4.16 -11.34
CA LEU A 2 8.07 5.25 -11.37
C LEU A 2 7.91 6.10 -10.11
N LEU A 3 9.01 6.36 -9.41
CA LEU A 3 9.03 7.18 -8.20
C LEU A 3 9.34 8.65 -8.54
N PRO A 4 8.94 9.61 -7.68
CA PRO A 4 9.45 10.98 -7.79
C PRO A 4 10.98 10.99 -7.65
N PRO A 5 11.67 12.07 -8.07
CA PRO A 5 13.10 12.21 -7.83
C PRO A 5 13.44 12.08 -6.34
N LEU A 6 14.40 11.22 -6.01
CA LEU A 6 14.82 10.95 -4.63
C LEU A 6 16.30 11.30 -4.42
N ASP A 7 16.65 11.74 -3.22
CA ASP A 7 18.04 11.97 -2.84
C ASP A 7 18.78 10.64 -2.69
N ASN A 8 19.79 10.41 -3.53
CA ASN A 8 20.57 9.18 -3.51
C ASN A 8 21.58 9.09 -2.34
N GLY A 9 21.63 10.09 -1.46
CA GLY A 9 22.52 10.12 -0.30
C GLY A 9 24.02 10.26 -0.63
N LYS A 10 24.39 10.43 -1.90
CA LYS A 10 25.79 10.52 -2.36
C LYS A 10 26.29 11.96 -2.54
N GLY A 11 25.56 12.94 -2.03
CA GLY A 11 25.94 14.36 -2.02
C GLY A 11 24.74 15.29 -2.12
N PHE A 12 24.89 16.54 -1.70
CA PHE A 12 23.80 17.53 -1.77
C PHE A 12 23.29 17.70 -3.21
N GLY A 13 22.01 17.38 -3.43
CA GLY A 13 21.28 17.70 -4.66
C GLY A 13 21.40 16.68 -5.81
N THR A 14 22.05 15.53 -5.62
CA THR A 14 22.05 14.49 -6.67
C THR A 14 20.78 13.64 -6.56
N LEU A 15 19.76 14.03 -7.34
CA LEU A 15 18.51 13.30 -7.41
C LEU A 15 18.63 12.12 -8.38
N VAL A 16 18.00 11.01 -8.01
CA VAL A 16 17.85 9.82 -8.86
C VAL A 16 16.37 9.58 -9.15
N SER A 17 16.05 9.20 -10.38
CA SER A 17 14.71 8.77 -10.78
C SER A 17 14.66 7.25 -10.75
N LEU A 18 13.93 6.68 -9.79
CA LEU A 18 13.89 5.23 -9.60
C LEU A 18 12.60 4.61 -10.13
N ILE A 19 12.72 3.39 -10.65
CA ILE A 19 11.61 2.51 -10.99
C ILE A 19 11.65 1.32 -10.05
N VAL A 20 10.51 1.00 -9.45
CA VAL A 20 10.36 -0.17 -8.59
C VAL A 20 9.42 -1.19 -9.21
N GLY A 21 9.83 -2.45 -9.21
CA GLY A 21 9.01 -3.59 -9.60
C GLY A 21 9.20 -4.76 -8.64
N ALA A 22 8.22 -5.64 -8.55
CA ALA A 22 8.32 -6.84 -7.73
C ALA A 22 7.84 -8.05 -8.54
N GLY A 23 8.44 -9.21 -8.29
CA GLY A 23 8.15 -10.43 -9.02
C GLY A 23 7.52 -11.54 -8.17
N LYS A 24 7.07 -12.60 -8.85
CA LYS A 24 6.65 -13.86 -8.22
C LYS A 24 7.84 -14.63 -7.62
N ASP A 25 9.05 -14.23 -7.97
CA ASP A 25 10.34 -14.68 -7.46
C ASP A 25 10.70 -14.11 -6.09
N ARG A 26 9.76 -13.40 -5.44
CA ARG A 26 9.83 -12.89 -4.05
C ARG A 26 10.69 -11.66 -3.86
N ASN A 27 11.23 -11.12 -4.94
CA ASN A 27 12.17 -10.00 -4.89
C ASN A 27 11.47 -8.69 -5.25
N ILE A 28 12.00 -7.59 -4.71
CA ILE A 28 11.73 -6.25 -5.19
C ILE A 28 12.98 -5.72 -5.87
N TYR A 29 12.81 -5.22 -7.08
CA TYR A 29 13.83 -4.66 -7.95
C TYR A 29 13.69 -3.15 -8.00
N VAL A 30 14.79 -2.44 -7.76
CA VAL A 30 14.89 -1.00 -7.89
C VAL A 30 15.88 -0.73 -9.00
N LEU A 31 15.48 0.06 -9.99
CA LEU A 31 16.25 0.39 -11.18
C LEU A 31 16.37 1.91 -11.32
N ASP A 32 17.51 2.39 -11.81
CA ASP A 32 17.67 3.80 -12.21
C ASP A 32 17.05 4.00 -13.59
N ALA A 33 16.01 4.84 -13.67
CA ALA A 33 15.29 5.14 -14.91
C ALA A 33 16.18 5.79 -15.97
N ALA A 34 17.23 6.51 -15.56
CA ALA A 34 18.18 7.13 -16.47
C ALA A 34 19.25 6.15 -16.95
N ASN A 35 19.49 5.06 -16.21
CA ASN A 35 20.57 4.11 -16.45
C ASN A 35 20.10 2.67 -16.25
N LEU A 36 19.24 2.17 -17.16
CA LEU A 36 18.67 0.82 -17.11
C LEU A 36 19.67 -0.32 -17.44
N GLY A 37 20.98 -0.05 -17.42
CA GLY A 37 22.03 -1.07 -17.58
C GLY A 37 22.24 -1.66 -18.98
N LYS A 38 21.26 -1.57 -19.88
CA LYS A 38 21.23 -2.34 -21.16
C LYS A 38 21.39 -3.85 -20.89
N PHE A 39 21.39 -4.66 -21.95
CA PHE A 39 21.67 -6.09 -21.79
C PHE A 39 23.15 -6.31 -21.47
N ASN A 40 23.44 -7.09 -20.44
CA ASN A 40 24.77 -7.56 -20.11
C ASN A 40 24.71 -9.08 -19.84
N PRO A 41 25.47 -9.91 -20.58
CA PRO A 41 25.38 -11.37 -20.44
C PRO A 41 25.97 -11.91 -19.14
N ASN A 42 26.71 -11.10 -18.38
CA ASN A 42 27.45 -11.56 -17.19
C ASN A 42 26.85 -11.06 -15.86
N THR A 43 26.02 -10.02 -15.88
CA THR A 43 25.50 -9.41 -14.66
C THR A 43 24.24 -8.60 -14.93
N ASP A 44 23.40 -8.43 -13.90
CA ASP A 44 22.23 -7.56 -13.92
C ASP A 44 22.58 -6.22 -13.26
N ASP A 45 22.47 -5.12 -14.00
CA ASP A 45 22.67 -3.76 -13.48
C ASP A 45 21.41 -3.29 -12.71
N ILE A 46 21.29 -3.75 -11.47
CA ILE A 46 20.18 -3.42 -10.57
C ILE A 46 20.65 -2.38 -9.54
N TYR A 47 19.97 -1.25 -9.45
CA TYR A 47 20.29 -0.19 -8.49
C TYR A 47 20.21 -0.71 -7.05
N GLN A 48 19.15 -1.45 -6.73
CA GLN A 48 19.02 -2.19 -5.48
C GLN A 48 18.13 -3.42 -5.66
N LEU A 49 18.62 -4.58 -5.23
CA LEU A 49 17.83 -5.79 -5.11
C LEU A 49 17.44 -6.02 -3.64
N MET A 50 16.16 -6.08 -3.35
CA MET A 50 15.66 -6.51 -2.04
C MET A 50 15.23 -7.97 -2.14
N SER A 51 16.18 -8.87 -1.85
CA SER A 51 15.98 -10.31 -1.98
C SER A 51 14.98 -10.85 -0.95
N ASN A 52 14.06 -11.70 -1.39
CA ASN A 52 13.03 -12.33 -0.56
C ASN A 52 12.19 -11.35 0.29
N ALA A 53 12.07 -10.09 -0.18
CA ALA A 53 11.31 -9.05 0.51
C ALA A 53 9.81 -9.40 0.62
N LEU A 54 9.29 -10.21 -0.31
CA LEU A 54 7.90 -10.66 -0.38
C LEU A 54 7.86 -12.20 -0.49
N PRO A 55 7.93 -12.96 0.62
CA PRO A 55 8.15 -14.41 0.60
C PRO A 55 7.14 -15.24 -0.20
N GLY A 56 5.89 -14.78 -0.32
CA GLY A 56 4.90 -15.44 -1.17
C GLY A 56 4.81 -14.91 -2.60
N GLY A 57 5.63 -13.93 -2.97
CA GLY A 57 5.66 -13.28 -4.28
C GLY A 57 4.62 -12.16 -4.44
N ALA A 58 4.79 -11.35 -5.50
CA ALA A 58 3.93 -10.21 -5.80
C ALA A 58 2.98 -10.48 -6.99
N TRP A 59 1.69 -10.22 -6.77
CA TRP A 59 0.63 -10.16 -7.80
C TRP A 59 -0.12 -8.82 -7.77
N SER A 60 0.35 -7.88 -6.97
CA SER A 60 -0.22 -6.56 -6.74
C SER A 60 0.77 -5.46 -7.10
N SER A 61 0.25 -4.24 -7.29
CA SER A 61 1.08 -3.05 -7.47
C SER A 61 1.40 -2.41 -6.10
N PRO A 62 2.52 -1.69 -5.97
CA PRO A 62 2.81 -0.96 -4.75
C PRO A 62 2.03 0.35 -4.66
N ALA A 63 2.15 1.00 -3.51
CA ALA A 63 1.90 2.41 -3.34
C ALA A 63 3.17 3.15 -2.90
N TRP A 64 3.24 4.44 -3.19
CA TRP A 64 4.30 5.34 -2.71
C TRP A 64 3.67 6.48 -1.92
N PHE A 65 4.23 6.78 -0.75
CA PHE A 65 3.86 7.99 -0.01
C PHE A 65 4.99 8.44 0.91
N ASN A 66 5.38 9.72 0.77
CA ASN A 66 6.26 10.44 1.69
C ASN A 66 7.53 9.65 2.11
N GLY A 67 8.25 9.11 1.14
CA GLY A 67 9.50 8.38 1.36
C GLY A 67 9.34 6.88 1.63
N ASN A 68 8.11 6.38 1.72
CA ASN A 68 7.83 4.97 1.94
C ASN A 68 7.19 4.32 0.70
N LEU A 69 7.65 3.11 0.41
CA LEU A 69 7.09 2.18 -0.57
C LEU A 69 6.29 1.10 0.17
N TYR A 70 5.04 0.88 -0.22
CA TYR A 70 4.16 -0.11 0.41
C TYR A 70 3.88 -1.27 -0.54
N TYR A 71 4.08 -2.49 -0.06
CA TYR A 71 3.80 -3.73 -0.80
C TYR A 71 3.16 -4.76 0.13
N GLY A 72 2.22 -5.55 -0.39
CA GLY A 72 1.68 -6.72 0.32
C GLY A 72 1.69 -7.94 -0.59
N GLY A 73 2.57 -8.89 -0.29
CA GLY A 73 2.71 -10.15 -1.02
C GLY A 73 1.66 -11.19 -0.63
N VAL A 74 1.65 -12.31 -1.35
CA VAL A 74 0.75 -13.44 -1.05
C VAL A 74 1.11 -14.08 0.30
N GLY A 75 0.13 -14.26 1.19
CA GLY A 75 0.33 -14.86 2.51
C GLY A 75 1.29 -14.08 3.41
N ASP A 76 1.54 -12.81 3.09
CA ASP A 76 2.51 -11.96 3.77
C ASP A 76 1.82 -10.72 4.35
N ASN A 77 2.52 -10.00 5.22
CA ASN A 77 2.04 -8.74 5.76
C ASN A 77 2.13 -7.62 4.71
N LEU A 78 1.34 -6.55 4.91
CA LEU A 78 1.62 -5.27 4.26
C LEU A 78 2.92 -4.74 4.86
N LYS A 79 3.91 -4.44 4.02
CA LYS A 79 5.22 -3.93 4.42
C LYS A 79 5.41 -2.51 3.90
N ALA A 80 5.97 -1.65 4.74
CA ALA A 80 6.47 -0.34 4.37
C ALA A 80 8.00 -0.37 4.33
N PHE A 81 8.58 0.00 3.19
CA PHE A 81 10.01 0.12 2.98
C PHE A 81 10.36 1.61 2.89
N ALA A 82 11.14 2.12 3.84
CA ALA A 82 11.58 3.52 3.83
C ALA A 82 12.78 3.69 2.90
N PHE A 83 12.77 4.75 2.11
CA PHE A 83 13.93 5.18 1.34
C PHE A 83 14.76 6.17 2.15
N THR A 84 15.98 5.80 2.50
CA THR A 84 16.90 6.65 3.28
C THR A 84 18.33 6.42 2.83
N GLY A 85 19.09 7.50 2.67
CA GLY A 85 20.49 7.43 2.23
C GLY A 85 20.66 6.72 0.87
N GLY A 86 19.70 6.88 -0.04
CA GLY A 86 19.76 6.29 -1.37
C GLY A 86 19.35 4.81 -1.47
N SER A 87 18.79 4.20 -0.42
CA SER A 87 18.37 2.79 -0.46
C SER A 87 17.09 2.55 0.32
N PHE A 88 16.40 1.46 -0.02
CA PHE A 88 15.23 0.96 0.68
C PHE A 88 15.58 -0.02 1.80
N SER A 89 14.89 0.10 2.93
CA SER A 89 14.93 -0.89 4.01
C SER A 89 13.54 -1.06 4.63
N LEU A 90 13.24 -2.25 5.14
CA LEU A 90 11.98 -2.51 5.85
C LEU A 90 11.87 -1.58 7.07
N ALA A 91 10.79 -0.83 7.15
CA ALA A 91 10.54 0.13 8.24
C ALA A 91 9.42 -0.34 9.18
N SER A 92 8.35 -0.91 8.64
CA SER A 92 7.24 -1.48 9.42
C SER A 92 6.46 -2.50 8.61
N HIS A 93 5.64 -3.30 9.29
CA HIS A 93 4.68 -4.20 8.67
C HIS A 93 3.38 -4.28 9.47
N SER A 94 2.27 -4.63 8.81
CA SER A 94 0.99 -4.90 9.47
C SER A 94 1.04 -6.18 10.31
N SER A 95 0.13 -6.34 11.26
CA SER A 95 -0.11 -7.61 11.94
C SER A 95 -0.78 -8.65 11.03
N ASN A 96 -1.69 -8.18 10.18
CA ASN A 96 -2.54 -9.03 9.34
C ASN A 96 -1.74 -9.53 8.13
N GLN A 97 -2.06 -10.73 7.68
CA GLN A 97 -1.52 -11.30 6.45
C GLN A 97 -2.57 -11.29 5.36
N PHE A 98 -2.16 -11.04 4.13
CA PHE A 98 -3.06 -10.96 2.99
C PHE A 98 -3.03 -12.27 2.20
N PRO A 99 -4.13 -13.03 2.14
CA PRO A 99 -4.19 -14.25 1.31
C PRO A 99 -4.06 -13.90 -0.18
N TYR A 100 -3.94 -14.91 -1.03
CA TYR A 100 -3.81 -14.70 -2.48
C TYR A 100 -4.89 -13.73 -3.02
N PRO A 101 -4.53 -12.67 -3.77
CA PRO A 101 -3.24 -12.41 -4.43
C PRO A 101 -2.27 -11.50 -3.65
N GLY A 102 -2.40 -11.38 -2.33
CA GLY A 102 -1.81 -10.31 -1.55
C GLY A 102 -2.74 -9.10 -1.52
N THR A 103 -2.18 -7.89 -1.46
CA THR A 103 -3.02 -6.67 -1.50
C THR A 103 -2.38 -5.56 -2.33
N THR A 104 -3.22 -4.78 -3.02
CA THR A 104 -2.80 -3.55 -3.73
C THR A 104 -3.16 -2.36 -2.85
N PRO A 105 -2.17 -1.72 -2.19
CA PRO A 105 -2.43 -0.55 -1.36
C PRO A 105 -2.81 0.68 -2.20
N SER A 106 -3.66 1.52 -1.61
CA SER A 106 -3.96 2.88 -2.09
C SER A 106 -3.73 3.88 -0.97
N ILE A 107 -3.39 5.12 -1.31
CA ILE A 107 -3.08 6.15 -0.32
C ILE A 107 -4.11 7.27 -0.37
N SER A 108 -4.50 7.76 0.80
CA SER A 108 -5.12 9.07 0.96
C SER A 108 -4.36 9.88 1.99
N ALA A 109 -4.22 11.18 1.80
CA ALA A 109 -3.53 12.06 2.74
C ALA A 109 -4.01 13.50 2.61
N ASN A 110 -3.70 14.33 3.62
CA ASN A 110 -3.78 15.78 3.52
C ASN A 110 -2.35 16.35 3.37
N GLY A 111 -1.92 16.55 2.12
CA GLY A 111 -0.51 16.79 1.81
C GLY A 111 0.35 15.64 2.31
N ASN A 112 1.33 15.96 3.18
CA ASN A 112 2.21 14.96 3.80
C ASN A 112 1.74 14.52 5.20
N THR A 113 0.53 14.91 5.61
CA THR A 113 -0.01 14.63 6.96
C THR A 113 -1.24 13.72 6.86
N ASN A 114 -1.55 13.02 7.96
CA ASN A 114 -2.70 12.13 8.07
C ASN A 114 -2.79 11.13 6.91
N GLY A 115 -1.64 10.58 6.50
CA GLY A 115 -1.56 9.57 5.45
C GLY A 115 -2.17 8.26 5.93
N ILE A 116 -3.02 7.68 5.10
CA ILE A 116 -3.68 6.40 5.35
C ILE A 116 -3.35 5.45 4.19
N VAL A 117 -2.89 4.26 4.53
CA VAL A 117 -2.74 3.14 3.59
C VAL A 117 -4.00 2.29 3.64
N TRP A 118 -4.73 2.26 2.54
CA TRP A 118 -5.93 1.45 2.38
C TRP A 118 -5.59 0.15 1.66
N THR A 119 -6.01 -0.97 2.22
CA THR A 119 -5.80 -2.30 1.62
C THR A 119 -7.04 -3.15 1.78
N VAL A 120 -7.23 -4.10 0.87
CA VAL A 120 -8.32 -5.07 0.93
C VAL A 120 -7.74 -6.46 1.18
N GLU A 121 -8.30 -7.15 2.16
CA GLU A 121 -8.08 -8.56 2.43
C GLU A 121 -9.12 -9.40 1.66
N ASN A 122 -8.61 -10.35 0.88
CA ASN A 122 -9.44 -11.26 0.08
C ASN A 122 -9.92 -12.45 0.94
N SER A 123 -10.88 -12.19 1.82
CA SER A 123 -11.55 -13.15 2.71
C SER A 123 -13.08 -13.15 2.49
N ASP A 124 -13.82 -13.96 3.26
CA ASP A 124 -15.29 -13.99 3.22
C ASP A 124 -15.88 -13.88 4.63
N PRO A 125 -16.44 -12.71 5.02
CA PRO A 125 -16.55 -11.49 4.23
C PRO A 125 -15.18 -10.83 4.00
N ALA A 126 -15.06 -10.07 2.91
CA ALA A 126 -13.88 -9.26 2.63
C ALA A 126 -13.66 -8.19 3.70
N VAL A 127 -12.41 -7.80 3.91
CA VAL A 127 -12.07 -6.78 4.91
C VAL A 127 -11.33 -5.62 4.26
N LEU A 128 -11.86 -4.40 4.40
CA LEU A 128 -11.15 -3.17 4.09
C LEU A 128 -10.39 -2.73 5.33
N HIS A 129 -9.08 -2.58 5.21
CA HIS A 129 -8.21 -2.08 6.26
C HIS A 129 -7.69 -0.68 5.93
N ALA A 130 -7.44 0.09 6.98
CA ALA A 130 -6.82 1.40 6.94
C ALA A 130 -5.69 1.43 7.98
N TYR A 131 -4.47 1.76 7.54
CA TYR A 131 -3.30 1.85 8.41
C TYR A 131 -2.73 3.27 8.42
N ASP A 132 -2.07 3.65 9.52
CA ASP A 132 -1.24 4.86 9.55
C ASP A 132 -0.06 4.70 8.58
N ALA A 133 0.05 5.57 7.58
CA ALA A 133 1.12 5.50 6.59
C ALA A 133 2.53 5.69 7.20
N ARG A 134 2.65 6.27 8.40
CA ARG A 134 3.95 6.40 9.07
C ARG A 134 4.40 5.08 9.70
N ASN A 135 3.46 4.22 10.06
CA ASN A 135 3.74 2.91 10.65
C ASN A 135 2.55 1.97 10.45
N VAL A 136 2.67 1.05 9.50
CA VAL A 136 1.58 0.14 9.13
C VAL A 136 1.29 -0.94 10.18
N ALA A 137 2.07 -1.00 11.27
CA ALA A 137 1.69 -1.78 12.46
C ALA A 137 0.48 -1.16 13.19
N THR A 138 0.15 0.10 12.91
CA THR A 138 -1.01 0.79 13.50
C THR A 138 -2.20 0.73 12.54
N GLU A 139 -3.14 -0.17 12.81
CA GLU A 139 -4.44 -0.20 12.12
C GLU A 139 -5.37 0.86 12.72
N LEU A 140 -5.90 1.73 11.85
CA LEU A 140 -6.83 2.81 12.20
C LEU A 140 -8.29 2.36 12.09
N TYR A 141 -8.57 1.47 11.15
CA TYR A 141 -9.91 0.94 10.89
C TYR A 141 -9.81 -0.38 10.13
N ASN A 142 -10.69 -1.33 10.45
CA ASN A 142 -11.06 -2.44 9.58
C ASN A 142 -12.59 -2.51 9.45
N SER A 143 -13.10 -3.07 8.36
CA SER A 143 -14.56 -3.15 8.12
C SER A 143 -15.27 -4.27 8.89
N SER A 144 -14.55 -5.12 9.62
CA SER A 144 -15.15 -6.20 10.42
C SER A 144 -15.40 -5.81 11.88
N GLN A 145 -14.83 -4.69 12.36
CA GLN A 145 -14.96 -4.25 13.77
C GLN A 145 -16.34 -3.68 14.14
N ALA A 146 -17.15 -3.26 13.17
CA ALA A 146 -18.43 -2.63 13.45
C ALA A 146 -19.48 -3.67 13.90
N ALA A 147 -20.17 -3.37 15.00
CA ALA A 147 -21.21 -4.23 15.56
C ALA A 147 -22.28 -4.61 14.51
N GLY A 148 -22.70 -5.89 14.56
CA GLY A 148 -23.71 -6.43 13.64
C GLY A 148 -23.26 -6.55 12.18
N GLY A 149 -21.96 -6.46 11.90
CA GLY A 149 -21.44 -6.57 10.53
C GLY A 149 -21.83 -5.40 9.63
N ARG A 150 -22.08 -4.22 10.22
CA ARG A 150 -22.58 -3.03 9.51
C ARG A 150 -21.72 -2.64 8.31
N ASP A 151 -20.40 -2.80 8.44
CA ASP A 151 -19.43 -2.43 7.40
C ASP A 151 -19.02 -3.62 6.50
N ASN A 152 -19.64 -4.79 6.65
CA ASN A 152 -19.40 -5.92 5.75
C ASN A 152 -19.91 -5.58 4.33
N PHE A 153 -19.14 -5.95 3.31
CA PHE A 153 -19.43 -5.60 1.91
C PHE A 153 -19.43 -6.81 0.98
N GLY A 154 -19.63 -8.01 1.53
CA GLY A 154 -19.73 -9.27 0.80
C GLY A 154 -18.40 -10.01 0.69
N ALA A 155 -18.38 -11.04 -0.15
CA ALA A 155 -17.23 -11.91 -0.35
C ALA A 155 -16.06 -11.18 -1.05
N GLY A 156 -14.84 -11.62 -0.74
CA GLY A 156 -13.59 -11.14 -1.31
C GLY A 156 -13.50 -11.31 -2.82
N ASN A 157 -12.72 -10.42 -3.43
CA ASN A 157 -12.34 -10.50 -4.84
C ASN A 157 -10.84 -10.26 -4.98
N LYS A 158 -10.28 -10.70 -6.11
CA LYS A 158 -8.86 -10.58 -6.42
C LYS A 158 -8.59 -9.28 -7.20
N PHE A 159 -7.36 -8.77 -7.09
CA PHE A 159 -6.89 -7.61 -7.85
C PHE A 159 -7.70 -6.33 -7.63
N VAL A 160 -8.24 -6.18 -6.41
CA VAL A 160 -9.01 -5.01 -6.02
C VAL A 160 -8.06 -3.88 -5.65
N VAL A 161 -8.31 -2.70 -6.20
CA VAL A 161 -7.59 -1.45 -5.90
C VAL A 161 -8.56 -0.47 -5.25
N PRO A 162 -8.44 -0.17 -3.94
CA PRO A 162 -9.32 0.80 -3.28
C PRO A 162 -9.20 2.16 -3.97
N THR A 163 -10.32 2.79 -4.28
CA THR A 163 -10.34 4.14 -4.85
C THR A 163 -10.80 5.12 -3.78
N ILE A 164 -10.05 6.21 -3.58
CA ILE A 164 -10.39 7.22 -2.58
C ILE A 164 -10.77 8.52 -3.29
N ALA A 165 -11.99 9.00 -3.05
CA ALA A 165 -12.49 10.24 -3.62
C ALA A 165 -13.52 10.87 -2.68
N ASN A 166 -13.48 12.21 -2.55
CA ASN A 166 -14.47 12.99 -1.80
C ASN A 166 -14.74 12.47 -0.37
N GLY A 167 -13.68 12.08 0.34
CA GLY A 167 -13.78 11.56 1.71
C GLY A 167 -14.41 10.16 1.82
N LYS A 168 -14.48 9.43 0.71
CA LYS A 168 -15.01 8.06 0.65
C LYS A 168 -14.01 7.10 0.04
N VAL A 169 -14.09 5.85 0.45
CA VAL A 169 -13.33 4.73 -0.10
C VAL A 169 -14.29 3.80 -0.82
N TYR A 170 -13.98 3.49 -2.07
CA TYR A 170 -14.77 2.66 -2.96
C TYR A 170 -14.00 1.37 -3.23
N VAL A 171 -14.66 0.24 -3.02
CA VAL A 171 -14.08 -1.10 -3.16
C VAL A 171 -14.95 -1.90 -4.12
N GLY A 172 -14.39 -2.30 -5.26
CA GLY A 172 -15.10 -3.14 -6.22
C GLY A 172 -15.33 -4.55 -5.66
N THR A 173 -16.55 -5.07 -5.81
CA THR A 173 -16.92 -6.44 -5.48
C THR A 173 -17.24 -7.22 -6.75
N THR A 174 -17.61 -8.50 -6.64
CA THR A 174 -17.99 -9.31 -7.82
C THR A 174 -19.27 -8.83 -8.51
N ASN A 175 -20.12 -8.08 -7.81
CA ASN A 175 -21.45 -7.69 -8.27
C ASN A 175 -21.85 -6.24 -7.91
N GLY A 176 -20.91 -5.43 -7.43
CA GLY A 176 -21.19 -4.07 -6.97
C GLY A 176 -19.97 -3.33 -6.45
N VAL A 177 -20.23 -2.32 -5.61
CA VAL A 177 -19.19 -1.47 -5.01
C VAL A 177 -19.52 -1.25 -3.54
N GLY A 178 -18.61 -1.63 -2.64
CA GLY A 178 -18.63 -1.22 -1.23
C GLY A 178 -18.17 0.22 -1.09
N VAL A 179 -18.92 1.05 -0.35
CA VAL A 179 -18.63 2.48 -0.18
C VAL A 179 -18.52 2.82 1.29
N PHE A 180 -17.35 3.30 1.69
CA PHE A 180 -17.00 3.60 3.08
C PHE A 180 -16.76 5.10 3.25
N GLY A 181 -17.12 5.63 4.40
CA GLY A 181 -16.88 7.03 4.76
C GLY A 181 -17.17 7.26 6.24
N LEU A 182 -16.76 8.43 6.72
CA LEU A 182 -17.03 8.83 8.10
C LEU A 182 -18.54 8.95 8.33
N ARG A 183 -19.00 8.55 9.52
CA ARG A 183 -20.39 8.77 9.91
C ARG A 183 -20.64 10.28 10.03
N PRO A 184 -21.76 10.80 9.52
CA PRO A 184 -22.16 12.17 9.80
C PRO A 184 -22.24 12.37 11.32
N PRO A 185 -21.85 13.53 11.85
CA PRO A 185 -22.07 13.83 13.27
C PRO A 185 -23.57 13.68 13.58
N THR A 186 -23.88 13.08 14.74
CA THR A 186 -25.26 12.96 15.20
C THR A 186 -25.86 14.36 15.31
N ARG A 187 -26.87 14.66 14.48
CA ARG A 187 -27.63 15.91 14.63
C ARG A 187 -28.38 15.82 15.97
N ARG A 188 -27.86 16.54 16.96
CA ARG A 188 -28.60 16.75 18.21
C ARG A 188 -29.85 17.58 17.84
N PRO A 189 -31.06 17.15 18.24
CA PRO A 189 -32.26 17.96 18.03
C PRO A 189 -32.05 19.35 18.64
N PRO A 190 -32.56 20.43 18.02
CA PRO A 190 -32.53 21.75 18.65
C PRO A 190 -33.19 21.66 20.04
N PRO A 191 -32.69 22.40 21.04
CA PRO A 191 -33.30 22.42 22.36
C PRO A 191 -34.78 22.78 22.23
N ARG A 192 -35.66 22.02 22.90
CA ARG A 192 -37.07 22.39 23.02
C ARG A 192 -37.13 23.73 23.75
N LYS A 193 -37.87 24.69 23.19
CA LYS A 193 -38.20 25.95 23.87
C LYS A 193 -39.07 25.67 25.09
#